data_AF-A0A2A5E2U3-F1
#
_entry.id   AF-A0A2A5E2U3-F1
#
_cell.length_a   1.000
_cell.length_b   1.000
_cell.length_c   1.000
_cell.angle_alpha   90.00
_cell.angle_beta   90.00
_cell.angle_gamma   90.00
#
_symmetry.space_group_name_H-M   'P 1'
#
loop_
_entity.id
_entity.type
_entity.pdbx_description
1 polymer ?
#
loop_
_entity_poly.entity_id
_entity_poly.type
_entity_poly.pdbx_seq_one_letter_code
_entity_poly.pdbx_strand_id
1 'polypeptide(L)'
;MQLPNDLIDPPKECSVMPFWFWNDTLDEKEIINQINDFEDHGVHGFVIHPRVGLPRNLAWMSEELLNYYEIAIKEAQRRNMNVILYDEGMYPSGSSCGQVVETNPNFQCRCLAKIDHENNIPYQLKDDEKLVAIVSDQDGKLMSVIDRKVDSYIRGLHYIDEGPEEDSPAAADILNPEAVDCFINLVYK
;
A
#
# COMPACT_ATOMS: atom_id res chain seq x y z
N MET A 1 22.23 -6.17 42.34
CA MET A 1 21.82 -7.10 41.26
C MET A 1 22.59 -6.68 40.02
N GLN A 2 23.34 -7.59 39.39
CA GLN A 2 24.09 -7.28 38.17
C GLN A 2 23.19 -7.63 36.98
N LEU A 3 22.98 -6.68 36.06
CA LEU A 3 22.18 -6.92 34.86
C LEU A 3 22.96 -7.86 33.91
N PRO A 4 22.28 -8.77 33.18
CA PRO A 4 22.92 -9.54 32.12
C PRO A 4 23.56 -8.62 31.07
N ASN A 5 24.70 -9.01 30.50
CA ASN A 5 25.40 -8.20 29.49
C ASN A 5 24.52 -7.93 28.27
N ASP A 6 23.75 -8.91 27.82
CA ASP A 6 22.85 -8.78 26.65
C ASP A 6 21.66 -7.81 26.90
N LEU A 7 21.48 -7.34 28.14
CA LEU A 7 20.52 -6.26 28.45
C LEU A 7 21.19 -4.88 28.44
N ILE A 8 22.51 -4.83 28.63
CA ILE A 8 23.33 -3.61 28.59
C ILE A 8 23.76 -3.32 27.14
N ASP A 9 24.09 -4.37 26.39
CA ASP A 9 24.52 -4.36 24.99
C ASP A 9 23.73 -5.43 24.22
N PRO A 10 22.46 -5.15 23.88
CA PRO A 10 21.60 -6.12 23.23
C PRO A 10 22.09 -6.45 21.82
N PRO A 11 21.86 -7.69 21.34
CA PRO A 11 22.24 -8.07 19.99
C PRO A 11 21.49 -7.21 18.95
N LYS A 12 22.09 -7.03 17.76
CA LYS A 12 21.53 -6.20 16.67
C LYS A 12 20.10 -6.57 16.28
N GLU A 13 19.69 -7.83 16.48
CA GLU A 13 18.32 -8.31 16.24
C GLU A 13 17.25 -7.65 17.12
N CYS A 14 17.65 -7.09 18.28
CA CYS A 14 16.79 -6.34 19.17
C CYS A 14 16.75 -4.83 18.84
N SER A 15 17.45 -4.40 17.79
CA SER A 15 17.43 -3.00 17.36
C SER A 15 16.03 -2.59 16.87
N VAL A 16 15.73 -1.30 16.99
CA VAL A 16 14.51 -0.74 16.38
C VAL A 16 14.59 -0.86 14.86
N MET A 17 13.42 -0.98 14.23
CA MET A 17 13.28 -1.02 12.77
C MET A 17 12.32 0.07 12.33
N PRO A 18 12.77 1.33 12.18
CA PRO A 18 11.91 2.41 11.77
C PRO A 18 11.40 2.21 10.35
N PHE A 19 10.22 2.76 10.08
CA PHE A 19 9.81 3.04 8.71
C PHE A 19 10.66 4.18 8.16
N TRP A 20 11.44 3.87 7.14
CA TRP A 20 12.24 4.85 6.42
C TRP A 20 11.46 5.31 5.19
N PHE A 21 10.93 6.53 5.29
CA PHE A 21 10.10 7.10 4.25
C PHE A 21 10.93 7.62 3.10
N TRP A 22 10.69 7.07 1.92
CA TRP A 22 11.19 7.61 0.65
C TRP A 22 10.09 8.45 0.02
N ASN A 23 10.24 9.78 0.12
CA ASN A 23 9.20 10.75 -0.17
C ASN A 23 9.72 12.00 -0.90
N ASP A 24 10.89 11.89 -1.54
CA ASP A 24 11.52 12.93 -2.36
C ASP A 24 12.43 12.25 -3.40
N THR A 25 13.09 13.05 -4.23
CA THR A 25 14.13 12.60 -5.15
C THR A 25 15.20 11.82 -4.39
N LEU A 26 15.41 10.58 -4.81
CA LEU A 26 16.40 9.70 -4.20
C LEU A 26 17.79 9.95 -4.80
N ASP A 27 18.82 9.80 -3.97
CA ASP A 27 20.22 9.88 -4.35
C ASP A 27 20.99 8.74 -3.66
N GLU A 28 21.89 8.09 -4.40
CA GLU A 28 22.68 6.95 -3.91
C GLU A 28 23.54 7.32 -2.70
N LYS A 29 24.21 8.48 -2.74
CA LYS A 29 25.11 8.89 -1.65
C LYS A 29 24.31 9.20 -0.41
N GLU A 30 23.16 9.86 -0.57
CA GLU A 30 22.29 10.17 0.56
C GLU A 30 21.71 8.90 1.20
N ILE A 31 21.29 7.91 0.41
CA ILE A 31 20.87 6.59 0.91
C ILE A 31 21.98 5.95 1.76
N ILE A 32 23.22 5.95 1.26
CA ILE A 32 24.37 5.38 1.99
C ILE A 32 24.65 6.18 3.27
N ASN A 33 24.58 7.51 3.21
CA ASN A 33 24.79 8.38 4.37
C ASN A 33 23.73 8.15 5.45
N GLN A 34 22.45 8.01 5.08
CA GLN A 34 21.37 7.76 6.03
C GLN A 34 21.50 6.38 6.67
N ILE A 35 21.90 5.35 5.91
CA ILE A 35 22.19 4.03 6.48
C ILE A 35 23.40 4.09 7.43
N ASN A 36 24.42 4.91 7.13
CA ASN A 36 25.52 5.16 8.06
C ASN A 36 25.03 5.83 9.35
N ASP A 37 24.20 6.87 9.22
CA ASP A 37 23.62 7.59 10.35
C ASP A 37 22.75 6.68 11.25
N PHE A 38 22.01 5.75 10.65
CA PHE A 38 21.32 4.69 11.40
C PHE A 38 22.28 3.88 12.26
N GLU A 39 23.42 3.42 11.69
CA GLU A 39 24.40 2.64 12.45
C GLU A 39 25.00 3.45 13.61
N ASP A 40 25.39 4.70 13.35
CA ASP A 40 25.99 5.61 14.32
C ASP A 40 25.05 5.89 15.51
N HIS A 41 23.74 5.72 15.31
CA HIS A 41 22.70 5.89 16.32
C HIS A 41 22.12 4.57 16.85
N GLY A 42 22.74 3.42 16.57
CA GLY A 42 22.33 2.11 17.11
C GLY A 42 21.09 1.48 16.44
N VAL A 43 20.74 1.95 15.25
CA VAL A 43 19.69 1.38 14.40
C VAL A 43 20.34 0.39 13.43
N HIS A 44 19.93 -0.88 13.52
CA HIS A 44 20.53 -1.99 12.77
C HIS A 44 19.53 -2.69 11.85
N GLY A 45 18.39 -2.06 11.60
CA GLY A 45 17.50 -2.46 10.52
C GLY A 45 16.47 -1.38 10.22
N PHE A 46 15.79 -1.51 9.10
CA PHE A 46 14.80 -0.54 8.65
C PHE A 46 13.77 -1.17 7.71
N VAL A 47 12.60 -0.54 7.63
CA VAL A 47 11.57 -0.86 6.64
C VAL A 47 11.62 0.20 5.55
N ILE A 48 12.04 -0.15 4.33
CA ILE A 48 11.99 0.78 3.20
C ILE A 48 10.52 0.99 2.85
N HIS A 49 10.05 2.24 2.88
CA HIS A 49 8.64 2.54 2.66
C HIS A 49 8.48 3.78 1.77
N PRO A 50 8.27 3.59 0.46
CA PRO A 50 7.85 4.64 -0.46
C PRO A 50 6.59 5.37 0.03
N ARG A 51 6.58 6.69 -0.10
CA ARG A 51 5.48 7.57 0.29
C ARG A 51 5.24 8.62 -0.80
N VAL A 52 4.14 9.35 -0.65
CA VAL A 52 3.86 10.53 -1.47
C VAL A 52 5.05 11.50 -1.48
N GLY A 53 5.44 11.92 -2.68
CA GLY A 53 6.55 12.86 -2.91
C GLY A 53 7.68 12.28 -3.74
N LEU A 54 7.65 10.98 -4.03
CA LEU A 54 8.54 10.41 -5.05
C LEU A 54 8.26 11.07 -6.41
N PRO A 55 9.31 11.41 -7.18
CA PRO A 55 9.13 11.95 -8.52
C PRO A 55 8.53 10.90 -9.46
N ARG A 56 7.82 11.34 -10.50
CA ARG A 56 7.03 10.49 -11.40
C ARG A 56 7.84 9.41 -12.13
N ASN A 57 9.14 9.62 -12.34
CA ASN A 57 10.02 8.62 -12.94
C ASN A 57 10.30 7.43 -11.99
N LEU A 58 10.18 7.64 -10.68
CA LEU A 58 10.29 6.58 -9.67
C LEU A 58 8.92 5.92 -9.41
N ALA A 59 8.30 5.44 -10.49
CA ALA A 59 7.06 4.70 -10.40
C ALA A 59 7.24 3.39 -9.62
N TRP A 60 6.16 2.92 -8.98
CA TRP A 60 6.17 1.65 -8.24
C TRP A 60 6.62 0.48 -9.14
N MET A 61 7.54 -0.34 -8.63
CA MET A 61 8.19 -1.45 -9.35
C MET A 61 8.92 -1.09 -10.66
N SER A 62 9.23 0.20 -10.89
CA SER A 62 10.10 0.61 -12.01
C SER A 62 11.55 0.16 -11.79
N GLU A 63 12.30 -0.03 -12.89
CA GLU A 63 13.74 -0.33 -12.82
C GLU A 63 14.51 0.74 -12.05
N GLU A 64 14.15 2.03 -12.20
CA GLU A 64 14.80 3.13 -11.50
C GLU A 64 14.57 3.07 -9.98
N LEU A 65 13.33 2.82 -9.53
CA LEU A 65 13.04 2.68 -8.11
C LEU A 65 13.74 1.43 -7.54
N LEU A 66 13.67 0.29 -8.23
CA LEU A 66 14.29 -0.96 -7.79
C LEU A 66 15.83 -0.86 -7.71
N ASN A 67 16.47 -0.03 -8.54
CA ASN A 67 17.90 0.25 -8.41
C ASN A 67 18.24 0.90 -7.06
N TYR A 68 17.40 1.81 -6.54
CA TYR A 68 17.60 2.38 -5.19
C TYR A 68 17.39 1.35 -4.08
N TYR A 69 16.42 0.44 -4.23
CA TYR A 69 16.28 -0.70 -3.31
C TYR A 69 17.56 -1.55 -3.30
N GLU A 70 18.12 -1.87 -4.47
CA GLU A 70 19.35 -2.66 -4.58
C GLU A 70 20.54 -1.97 -3.88
N ILE A 71 20.68 -0.64 -4.04
CA ILE A 71 21.69 0.15 -3.33
C ILE A 71 21.52 0.00 -1.81
N ALA A 72 20.32 0.26 -1.29
CA ALA A 72 20.05 0.21 0.15
C ALA A 72 20.27 -1.20 0.73
N ILE A 73 19.84 -2.24 0.02
CA ILE A 73 20.00 -3.65 0.43
C ILE A 73 21.49 -4.03 0.45
N LYS A 74 22.25 -3.67 -0.59
CA LYS A 74 23.69 -3.95 -0.64
C LYS A 74 24.45 -3.26 0.49
N GLU A 75 24.10 -2.00 0.80
CA GLU A 75 24.74 -1.28 1.89
C GLU A 75 24.37 -1.86 3.27
N ALA A 76 23.10 -2.19 3.49
CA ALA A 76 22.67 -2.89 4.69
C ALA A 76 23.39 -4.23 4.88
N GLN A 77 23.55 -5.01 3.79
CA GLN A 77 24.29 -6.27 3.82
C GLN A 77 25.75 -6.07 4.23
N ARG A 78 26.42 -5.03 3.74
CA ARG A 78 27.81 -4.70 4.12
C ARG A 78 27.96 -4.38 5.61
N ARG A 79 26.91 -3.84 6.24
CA ARG A 79 26.87 -3.42 7.66
C ARG A 79 26.26 -4.45 8.60
N ASN A 80 25.84 -5.60 8.07
CA ASN A 80 25.10 -6.62 8.81
C ASN A 80 23.83 -6.03 9.46
N MET A 81 23.05 -5.30 8.66
CA MET A 81 21.74 -4.75 9.02
C MET A 81 20.60 -5.56 8.39
N ASN A 82 19.43 -5.50 9.03
CA ASN A 82 18.21 -6.13 8.52
C ASN A 82 17.40 -5.14 7.67
N VAL A 83 16.89 -5.60 6.52
CA VAL A 83 15.98 -4.82 5.67
C VAL A 83 14.65 -5.54 5.61
N ILE A 84 13.57 -4.83 5.88
CA ILE A 84 12.20 -5.29 5.63
C ILE A 84 11.70 -4.60 4.37
N LEU A 85 11.25 -5.40 3.40
CA LEU A 85 10.61 -4.91 2.19
C LEU A 85 9.11 -4.92 2.39
N TYR A 86 8.50 -3.76 2.13
CA TYR A 86 7.06 -3.60 2.10
C TYR A 86 6.61 -3.64 0.64
N ASP A 87 5.71 -4.55 0.33
CA ASP A 87 5.36 -4.99 -1.03
C ASP A 87 4.25 -4.17 -1.67
N GLU A 88 4.08 -2.92 -1.22
CA GLU A 88 3.07 -2.01 -1.73
C GLU A 88 3.66 -0.60 -1.94
N GLY A 89 3.20 0.07 -3.01
CA GLY A 89 3.42 1.49 -3.17
C GLY A 89 2.43 2.27 -2.32
N MET A 90 2.92 2.84 -1.21
CA MET A 90 2.14 3.59 -0.23
C MET A 90 1.20 2.70 0.62
N TYR A 91 -0.04 3.08 0.89
CA TYR A 91 -0.96 2.30 1.73
C TYR A 91 -2.42 2.63 1.37
N PRO A 92 -3.38 1.71 1.66
CA PRO A 92 -3.22 0.32 2.12
C PRO A 92 -2.72 -0.67 1.06
N SER A 93 -2.28 -1.85 1.49
CA SER A 93 -1.75 -2.94 0.65
C SER A 93 -2.80 -3.68 -0.19
N GLY A 94 -2.35 -4.25 -1.30
CA GLY A 94 -3.08 -5.15 -2.19
C GLY A 94 -3.37 -4.56 -3.57
N SER A 95 -2.94 -3.33 -3.84
CA SER A 95 -3.25 -2.61 -5.09
C SER A 95 -2.03 -2.34 -5.97
N SER A 96 -0.81 -2.54 -5.47
CA SER A 96 0.45 -2.29 -6.21
C SER A 96 0.50 -0.87 -6.78
N CYS A 97 0.32 0.14 -5.94
CA CYS A 97 0.19 1.55 -6.27
C CYS A 97 -0.94 1.85 -7.28
N GLY A 98 -1.94 0.98 -7.39
CA GLY A 98 -3.07 1.09 -8.32
C GLY A 98 -2.99 0.20 -9.56
N GLN A 99 -1.83 -0.40 -9.83
CA GLN A 99 -1.58 -1.20 -11.03
C GLN A 99 -2.53 -2.41 -11.17
N VAL A 100 -3.03 -2.95 -10.06
CA VAL A 100 -3.98 -4.08 -10.08
C VAL A 100 -5.29 -3.69 -10.79
N VAL A 101 -5.86 -2.53 -10.44
CA VAL A 101 -7.12 -2.05 -11.04
C VAL A 101 -6.89 -1.50 -12.44
N GLU A 102 -5.72 -0.90 -12.70
CA GLU A 102 -5.31 -0.49 -14.06
C GLU A 102 -5.23 -1.70 -15.01
N THR A 103 -4.73 -2.84 -14.52
CA THR A 103 -4.66 -4.08 -15.29
C THR A 103 -6.05 -4.62 -15.63
N ASN A 104 -6.99 -4.55 -14.68
CA ASN A 104 -8.37 -4.96 -14.90
C ASN A 104 -9.34 -4.18 -13.99
N PRO A 105 -10.22 -3.32 -14.54
CA PRO A 105 -11.19 -2.55 -13.74
C PRO A 105 -12.17 -3.40 -12.92
N ASN A 106 -12.30 -4.71 -13.21
CA ASN A 106 -13.11 -5.63 -12.40
C ASN A 106 -12.42 -6.10 -11.12
N PHE A 107 -11.12 -5.83 -10.97
CA PHE A 107 -10.38 -6.07 -9.73
C PHE A 107 -10.53 -4.92 -8.72
N GLN A 108 -11.33 -3.89 -9.01
CA GLN A 108 -11.65 -2.88 -8.01
C GLN A 108 -12.44 -3.49 -6.85
N CYS A 109 -12.12 -3.05 -5.64
CA CYS A 109 -12.79 -3.46 -4.41
C CYS A 109 -14.32 -3.33 -4.54
N ARG A 110 -15.04 -4.27 -3.91
CA ARG A 110 -16.50 -4.33 -3.94
C ARG A 110 -17.08 -4.24 -2.54
N CYS A 111 -18.32 -3.77 -2.46
CA CYS A 111 -19.06 -3.63 -1.22
C CYS A 111 -20.52 -4.00 -1.38
N LEU A 112 -21.15 -4.36 -0.26
CA LEU A 112 -22.61 -4.37 -0.17
C LEU A 112 -23.10 -2.95 0.12
N ALA A 113 -23.98 -2.44 -0.73
CA ALA A 113 -24.60 -1.12 -0.56
C ALA A 113 -26.11 -1.27 -0.36
N LYS A 114 -26.64 -0.48 0.58
CA LYS A 114 -28.09 -0.33 0.79
C LYS A 114 -28.61 0.80 -0.09
N ILE A 115 -29.64 0.52 -0.89
CA ILE A 115 -30.36 1.50 -1.71
C ILE A 115 -31.82 1.52 -1.29
N ASP A 116 -32.27 2.63 -0.72
CA ASP A 116 -33.67 2.83 -0.37
C ASP A 116 -34.53 2.98 -1.65
N HIS A 117 -35.71 2.36 -1.68
CA HIS A 117 -36.64 2.57 -2.80
C HIS A 117 -37.43 3.85 -2.58
N GLU A 118 -37.39 4.76 -3.54
CA GLU A 118 -38.27 5.93 -3.55
C GLU A 118 -39.69 5.50 -3.97
N ASN A 119 -40.69 5.81 -3.15
CA ASN A 119 -42.09 5.42 -3.40
C ASN A 119 -42.29 3.90 -3.63
N ASN A 120 -41.45 3.05 -3.02
CA ASN A 120 -41.44 1.59 -3.24
C ASN A 120 -41.23 1.17 -4.71
N ILE A 121 -40.59 2.01 -5.52
CA ILE A 121 -40.15 1.65 -6.87
C ILE A 121 -38.80 0.93 -6.75
N PRO A 122 -38.68 -0.31 -7.28
CA PRO A 122 -37.42 -1.03 -7.22
C PRO A 122 -36.29 -0.29 -7.91
N TYR A 123 -35.13 -0.24 -7.26
CA TYR A 123 -33.90 0.30 -7.84
C TYR A 123 -33.52 -0.46 -9.12
N GLN A 124 -33.27 0.28 -10.19
CA GLN A 124 -32.76 -0.27 -11.44
C GLN A 124 -31.24 -0.42 -11.34
N LEU A 125 -30.77 -1.67 -11.34
CA LEU A 125 -29.33 -1.98 -11.32
C LEU A 125 -28.63 -1.41 -12.55
N LYS A 126 -27.38 -0.96 -12.35
CA LYS A 126 -26.42 -0.73 -13.43
C LYS A 126 -25.76 -2.06 -13.85
N ASP A 127 -25.08 -2.06 -14.99
CA ASP A 127 -24.52 -3.26 -15.62
C ASP A 127 -23.53 -4.03 -14.71
N ASP A 128 -22.78 -3.35 -13.83
CA ASP A 128 -21.78 -3.96 -12.94
C ASP A 128 -22.28 -4.19 -11.50
N GLU A 129 -23.56 -3.93 -11.25
CA GLU A 129 -24.23 -4.10 -9.97
C GLU A 129 -25.02 -5.42 -9.94
N LYS A 130 -25.03 -6.09 -8.78
CA LYS A 130 -25.80 -7.32 -8.59
C LYS A 130 -26.78 -7.13 -7.43
N LEU A 131 -28.06 -7.42 -7.66
CA LEU A 131 -29.04 -7.49 -6.57
C LEU A 131 -28.71 -8.69 -5.68
N VAL A 132 -28.52 -8.44 -4.39
CA VAL A 132 -28.30 -9.47 -3.37
C VAL A 132 -29.62 -9.82 -2.69
N ALA A 133 -30.36 -8.79 -2.24
CA ALA A 133 -31.66 -8.97 -1.59
C ALA A 133 -32.54 -7.73 -1.73
N ILE A 134 -33.86 -7.93 -1.63
CA ILE A 134 -34.81 -6.86 -1.33
C ILE A 134 -35.33 -7.13 0.07
N VAL A 135 -35.23 -6.14 0.95
CA VAL A 135 -35.67 -6.23 2.34
C VAL A 135 -36.60 -5.06 2.67
N SER A 136 -37.37 -5.19 3.74
CA SER A 136 -38.18 -4.10 4.28
C SER A 136 -37.71 -3.73 5.69
N ASP A 137 -37.80 -2.45 6.04
CA ASP A 137 -37.64 -2.04 7.44
C ASP A 137 -38.90 -2.34 8.28
N GLN A 138 -38.89 -1.90 9.54
CA GLN A 138 -40.00 -2.11 10.48
C GLN A 138 -41.29 -1.39 10.06
N ASP A 139 -41.18 -0.34 9.25
CA ASP A 139 -42.30 0.47 8.74
C ASP A 139 -42.77 -0.03 7.36
N GLY A 140 -42.17 -1.10 6.84
CA GLY A 140 -42.51 -1.70 5.54
C GLY A 140 -41.90 -0.98 4.33
N LYS A 141 -40.96 -0.05 4.54
CA LYS A 141 -40.24 0.62 3.43
C LYS A 141 -39.28 -0.36 2.78
N LEU A 142 -39.36 -0.51 1.46
CA LEU A 142 -38.48 -1.40 0.71
C LEU A 142 -37.09 -0.79 0.47
N MET A 143 -36.08 -1.64 0.49
CA MET A 143 -34.71 -1.33 0.12
C MET A 143 -34.03 -2.51 -0.57
N SER A 144 -33.15 -2.21 -1.52
CA SER A 144 -32.26 -3.20 -2.14
C SER A 144 -30.93 -3.23 -1.41
N VAL A 145 -30.41 -4.43 -1.16
CA VAL A 145 -28.99 -4.65 -0.90
C VAL A 145 -28.35 -5.10 -2.20
N ILE A 146 -27.33 -4.38 -2.66
CA ILE A 146 -26.63 -4.66 -3.92
C ILE A 146 -25.14 -4.86 -3.68
N ASP A 147 -24.52 -5.72 -4.47
CA ASP A 147 -23.07 -5.79 -4.63
C ASP A 147 -22.66 -4.84 -5.76
N ARG A 148 -21.72 -3.93 -5.47
CA ARG A 148 -21.19 -2.95 -6.42
C ARG A 148 -19.73 -2.63 -6.14
N LYS A 149 -19.04 -1.99 -7.09
CA LYS A 149 -17.72 -1.40 -6.84
C LYS A 149 -17.82 -0.35 -5.74
N VAL A 150 -16.89 -0.41 -4.80
CA VAL A 150 -16.77 0.58 -3.73
C VAL A 150 -16.06 1.81 -4.27
N ASP A 151 -16.48 2.97 -3.79
CA ASP A 151 -15.81 4.24 -4.04
C ASP A 151 -14.71 4.44 -2.98
N SER A 152 -13.63 3.66 -3.12
CA SER A 152 -12.49 3.69 -2.20
C SER A 152 -11.18 3.76 -2.94
N TYR A 153 -10.27 4.58 -2.40
CA TYR A 153 -8.99 4.87 -3.00
C TYR A 153 -7.86 4.59 -2.02
N ILE A 154 -6.72 4.16 -2.55
CA ILE A 154 -5.46 4.14 -1.80
C ILE A 154 -4.77 5.50 -1.93
N ARG A 155 -3.77 5.77 -1.09
CA ARG A 155 -2.92 6.95 -1.29
C ARG A 155 -1.86 6.67 -2.34
N GLY A 156 -1.58 7.62 -3.21
CA GLY A 156 -0.55 7.51 -4.24
C GLY A 156 0.86 7.80 -3.76
N LEU A 157 1.84 7.44 -4.59
CA LEU A 157 3.26 7.77 -4.39
C LEU A 157 3.67 9.15 -4.90
N HIS A 158 2.84 9.76 -5.75
CA HIS A 158 3.19 10.99 -6.43
C HIS A 158 2.19 12.09 -6.12
N TYR A 159 2.70 13.32 -6.06
CA TYR A 159 1.86 14.50 -6.10
C TYR A 159 1.28 14.69 -7.50
N ILE A 160 0.07 15.25 -7.56
CA ILE A 160 -0.53 15.79 -8.78
C ILE A 160 0.14 17.14 -9.04
N ASP A 161 0.70 17.33 -10.24
CA ASP A 161 1.49 18.51 -10.61
C ASP A 161 2.57 18.86 -9.55
N GLU A 162 2.49 20.03 -8.92
CA GLU A 162 3.43 20.49 -7.88
C GLU A 162 2.96 20.15 -6.45
N GLY A 163 1.84 19.45 -6.28
CA GLY A 163 1.24 19.11 -4.98
C GLY A 163 0.44 20.27 -4.35
N PRO A 164 -0.09 20.09 -3.12
CA PRO A 164 0.06 18.93 -2.23
C PRO A 164 -0.97 17.81 -2.46
N GLU A 165 -1.84 17.96 -3.46
CA GLU A 165 -2.76 16.89 -3.85
C GLU A 165 -1.97 15.69 -4.39
N GLU A 166 -2.47 14.49 -4.13
CA GLU A 166 -1.80 13.24 -4.44
C GLU A 166 -2.68 12.36 -5.32
N ASP A 167 -2.05 11.42 -6.03
CA ASP A 167 -2.83 10.42 -6.74
C ASP A 167 -3.71 9.63 -5.77
N SER A 168 -4.92 9.28 -6.21
CA SER A 168 -5.86 8.46 -5.48
C SER A 168 -6.25 7.24 -6.33
N PRO A 169 -5.36 6.23 -6.49
CA PRO A 169 -5.70 5.03 -7.24
C PRO A 169 -6.85 4.27 -6.60
N ALA A 170 -7.68 3.62 -7.41
CA ALA A 170 -8.76 2.77 -6.88
C ALA A 170 -8.17 1.59 -6.09
N ALA A 171 -8.78 1.27 -4.95
CA ALA A 171 -8.37 0.11 -4.15
C ALA A 171 -8.77 -1.21 -4.82
N ALA A 172 -7.88 -2.20 -4.77
CA ALA A 172 -8.13 -3.53 -5.30
C ALA A 172 -9.00 -4.40 -4.38
N ASP A 173 -9.68 -5.39 -4.98
CA ASP A 173 -10.49 -6.40 -4.29
C ASP A 173 -9.60 -7.54 -3.79
N ILE A 174 -9.10 -7.40 -2.55
CA ILE A 174 -8.27 -8.42 -1.90
C ILE A 174 -9.02 -9.73 -1.58
N LEU A 175 -10.34 -9.78 -1.79
CA LEU A 175 -11.13 -11.00 -1.66
C LEU A 175 -11.33 -11.72 -3.01
N ASN A 176 -10.94 -11.10 -4.12
CA ASN A 176 -10.94 -11.72 -5.44
C ASN A 176 -9.59 -12.42 -5.69
N PRO A 177 -9.55 -13.76 -5.79
CA PRO A 177 -8.29 -14.50 -6.02
C PRO A 177 -7.54 -14.06 -7.27
N GLU A 178 -8.24 -13.69 -8.34
CA GLU A 178 -7.61 -13.22 -9.59
C GLU A 178 -6.93 -11.85 -9.42
N ALA A 179 -7.50 -10.98 -8.57
CA ALA A 179 -6.89 -9.69 -8.23
C ALA A 179 -5.63 -9.90 -7.36
N VAL A 180 -5.68 -10.84 -6.41
CA VAL A 180 -4.51 -11.21 -5.59
C VAL A 180 -3.41 -11.83 -6.44
N ASP A 181 -3.75 -12.73 -7.37
CA ASP A 181 -2.79 -13.28 -8.33
C ASP A 181 -2.16 -12.19 -9.21
N CYS A 182 -2.96 -11.20 -9.65
CA CYS A 182 -2.46 -10.04 -10.37
C CYS A 182 -1.46 -9.25 -9.53
N PHE A 183 -1.77 -8.96 -8.27
CA PHE A 183 -0.85 -8.29 -7.34
C PHE A 183 0.46 -9.06 -7.21
N ILE A 184 0.39 -10.38 -7.00
CA ILE A 184 1.58 -11.22 -6.87
C ILE A 184 2.43 -11.16 -8.14
N ASN A 185 1.81 -11.18 -9.33
CA ASN A 185 2.53 -11.08 -10.59
C ASN A 185 3.19 -9.71 -10.81
N LEU A 186 2.56 -8.62 -10.34
CA LEU A 186 3.09 -7.26 -10.50
C LEU A 186 4.28 -6.99 -9.57
N VAL A 187 4.30 -7.60 -8.38
CA VAL A 187 5.30 -7.29 -7.34
C VAL A 187 6.41 -8.34 -7.23
N TYR A 188 6.13 -9.61 -7.52
CA TYR A 188 7.04 -10.72 -7.23
C TYR A 188 7.54 -11.50 -8.45
N LYS A 189 7.13 -11.15 -9.68
CA LYS A 189 7.54 -11.85 -10.91
C LYS A 189 8.11 -10.89 -11.95
#